data_AF-A0A959V2S8-F1
#
_entry.id   AF-A0A959V2S8-F1
#
_cell.length_a   1.000
_cell.length_b   1.000
_cell.length_c   1.000
_cell.angle_alpha   90.00
_cell.angle_beta   90.00
_cell.angle_gamma   90.00
#
_symmetry.space_group_name_H-M   'P 1'
#
loop_
_entity.id
_entity.type
_entity.pdbx_description
1 polymer ?
#
loop_
_entity_poly.entity_id
_entity_poly.type
_entity_poly.pdbx_seq_one_letter_code
_entity_poly.pdbx_strand_id
1 'polypeptide(L)'
;RHAATITLRRTGAGLLLLFIAHIVVLHLAGVRDTVLMVWPLPPVVLLAALDRRPRMAPGLLLLAVLAAYTAHVLDRYAQKREERDRLVLAERTVAYDDPVVELLFRDVVDAIHNDGRWSALWKDEALPCTPTDLDQLRQEHFTGYWERYDVRLTLLGRDLRPRCTTAGESLDWTAFAELTGNGMPERDRPVLRTERQGGDDLLFLGAVLPRNAEVGPVVVELRSRLMPEGLGFPDLLLAGDRPIDRRLERYARARYEAGELSGLTGPYPYPLEWARSMERPELRFQEGGYDHLAYGDPAGTLVVLGLPVPSLLDRLTTFSYLFTCFALLAGLVLGLRELVVHRGFPPLGLGMKLRVGILLFAAIGLVLFAIGARRLAGGQYEARSRELLEERTRSVLVELQQKVGGEPRLAADLGPYLDHLLVKLSNVFFTDL
;
A
#
# COMPACT_ATOMS: atom_id res chain seq x y z
N ARG A 1 -7.83 17.98 -65.58
CA ARG A 1 -6.72 17.52 -64.69
C ARG A 1 -6.18 18.65 -63.79
N HIS A 2 -6.05 19.90 -64.25
CA HIS A 2 -5.58 21.02 -63.40
C HIS A 2 -6.50 21.43 -62.22
N ALA A 3 -7.82 21.30 -62.35
CA ALA A 3 -8.73 21.64 -61.24
C ALA A 3 -8.60 20.69 -60.03
N ALA A 4 -8.37 19.39 -60.28
CA ALA A 4 -8.22 18.37 -59.23
C ALA A 4 -6.90 18.49 -58.45
N THR A 5 -5.83 18.99 -59.09
CA THR A 5 -4.54 19.24 -58.42
C THR A 5 -4.57 20.47 -57.51
N ILE A 6 -5.43 21.45 -57.79
CA ILE A 6 -5.57 22.67 -56.99
C ILE A 6 -6.40 22.40 -55.73
N THR A 7 -7.47 21.61 -55.83
CA THR A 7 -8.28 21.22 -54.66
C THR A 7 -7.51 20.35 -53.67
N LEU A 8 -6.71 19.40 -54.15
CA LEU A 8 -5.88 18.53 -53.30
C LEU A 8 -4.78 19.31 -52.54
N ARG A 9 -4.24 20.36 -53.17
CA ARG A 9 -3.21 21.21 -52.56
C ARG A 9 -3.78 22.16 -51.50
N ARG A 10 -5.03 22.60 -51.66
CA ARG A 10 -5.77 23.41 -50.68
C ARG A 10 -6.16 22.61 -49.43
N THR A 11 -6.60 21.36 -49.60
CA THR A 11 -6.94 20.48 -48.47
C THR A 11 -5.69 20.07 -47.67
N GLY A 12 -4.58 19.80 -48.34
CA GLY A 12 -3.29 19.52 -47.67
C GLY A 12 -2.76 20.70 -46.85
N ALA A 13 -2.87 21.93 -47.37
CA ALA A 13 -2.45 23.13 -46.65
C ALA A 13 -3.32 23.42 -45.40
N GLY A 14 -4.63 23.17 -45.48
CA GLY A 14 -5.53 23.30 -44.32
C GLY A 14 -5.24 22.29 -43.22
N LEU A 15 -4.92 21.04 -43.59
CA LEU A 15 -4.52 19.99 -42.65
C LEU A 15 -3.19 20.29 -41.94
N LEU A 16 -2.23 20.84 -42.68
CA LEU A 16 -0.94 21.27 -42.11
C LEU A 16 -1.15 22.41 -41.09
N LEU A 17 -2.00 23.39 -41.40
CA LEU A 17 -2.34 24.49 -40.49
C LEU A 17 -3.03 24.00 -39.22
N LEU A 18 -3.98 23.06 -39.34
CA LEU A 18 -4.63 22.42 -38.20
C LEU A 18 -3.63 21.63 -37.34
N PHE A 19 -2.68 20.94 -37.96
CA PHE A 19 -1.64 20.20 -37.25
C PHE A 19 -0.68 21.13 -36.49
N ILE A 20 -0.26 22.23 -37.11
CA ILE A 20 0.57 23.25 -36.45
C ILE A 20 -0.20 23.88 -35.29
N ALA A 21 -1.48 24.24 -35.48
CA ALA A 21 -2.32 24.77 -34.42
C ALA A 21 -2.47 23.77 -33.25
N HIS A 22 -2.62 22.47 -33.54
CA HIS A 22 -2.67 21.41 -32.54
C HIS A 22 -1.39 21.33 -31.70
N ILE A 23 -0.21 21.35 -32.33
CA ILE A 23 1.08 21.37 -31.64
C ILE A 23 1.21 22.60 -30.74
N VAL A 24 0.85 23.78 -31.25
CA VAL A 24 0.93 25.03 -30.49
C VAL A 24 0.02 24.99 -29.26
N VAL A 25 -1.22 24.50 -29.40
CA VAL A 25 -2.16 24.33 -28.27
C VAL A 25 -1.63 23.37 -27.22
N LEU A 26 -1.07 22.22 -27.64
CA LEU A 26 -0.48 21.25 -26.72
C LEU A 26 0.75 21.79 -25.99
N HIS A 27 1.58 22.58 -26.67
CA HIS A 27 2.73 23.23 -26.07
C HIS A 27 2.32 24.30 -25.03
N LEU A 28 1.30 25.10 -25.35
CA LEU A 28 0.71 26.08 -24.42
C LEU A 28 0.08 25.40 -23.19
N ALA A 29 -0.48 24.20 -23.36
CA ALA A 29 -0.99 23.39 -22.26
C ALA A 29 0.10 22.67 -21.43
N GLY A 30 1.39 22.92 -21.73
CA GLY A 30 2.53 22.34 -21.02
C GLY A 30 2.78 20.86 -21.32
N VAL A 31 2.14 20.30 -22.36
CA VAL A 31 2.36 18.92 -22.79
C VAL A 31 3.65 18.87 -23.61
N ARG A 32 4.61 18.02 -23.21
CA ARG A 32 5.88 17.81 -23.93
C ARG A 32 6.00 16.43 -24.58
N ASP A 33 4.93 15.63 -24.54
CA ASP A 33 4.94 14.28 -25.11
C ASP A 33 4.82 14.36 -26.64
N THR A 34 5.89 13.99 -27.35
CA THR A 34 6.00 14.08 -28.80
C THR A 34 5.04 13.11 -29.51
N VAL A 35 4.70 11.97 -28.89
CA VAL A 35 3.72 11.03 -29.43
C VAL A 35 2.32 11.65 -29.39
N LEU A 36 1.99 12.37 -28.32
CA LEU A 36 0.73 13.10 -28.19
C LEU A 36 0.63 14.32 -29.11
N MET A 37 1.76 14.83 -29.63
CA MET A 37 1.74 15.91 -30.62
C MET A 37 1.52 15.39 -32.05
N VAL A 38 2.04 14.19 -32.35
CA VAL A 38 2.12 13.65 -33.72
C VAL A 38 0.97 12.69 -34.04
N TRP A 39 0.19 12.25 -33.06
CA TRP A 39 -0.84 11.22 -33.25
C TRP A 39 -1.95 11.47 -34.29
N PRO A 40 -2.38 12.71 -34.64
CA PRO A 40 -3.42 12.85 -35.65
C PRO A 40 -2.86 12.64 -37.07
N LEU A 41 -1.54 12.70 -37.28
CA LEU A 41 -0.93 12.56 -38.61
C LEU A 41 -1.13 11.15 -39.21
N PRO A 42 -0.80 10.04 -38.53
CA PRO A 42 -0.96 8.72 -39.14
C PRO A 42 -2.40 8.38 -39.55
N PRO A 43 -3.45 8.64 -38.73
CA PRO A 43 -4.84 8.45 -39.13
C PRO A 43 -5.23 9.29 -40.35
N VAL A 44 -4.83 10.57 -40.38
CA VAL A 44 -5.14 11.49 -41.50
C VAL A 44 -4.46 11.05 -42.79
N VAL A 45 -3.17 10.72 -42.75
CA VAL A 45 -2.40 10.25 -43.92
C VAL A 45 -3.00 8.97 -44.48
N LEU A 46 -3.44 8.08 -43.60
CA LEU A 46 -4.02 6.80 -43.99
C LEU A 46 -5.43 6.94 -44.57
N LEU A 47 -6.26 7.82 -43.98
CA LEU A 47 -7.57 8.19 -44.52
C LEU A 47 -7.45 8.89 -45.88
N ALA A 48 -6.45 9.75 -46.07
CA ALA A 48 -6.16 10.37 -47.36
C ALA A 48 -5.66 9.35 -48.41
N ALA A 49 -4.97 8.29 -47.98
CA ALA A 49 -4.51 7.20 -48.85
C ALA A 49 -5.62 6.19 -49.23
N LEU A 50 -6.74 6.18 -48.49
CA LEU A 50 -7.89 5.29 -48.68
C LEU A 50 -8.82 5.67 -49.86
N ASP A 51 -8.54 6.77 -50.56
CA ASP A 51 -9.33 7.32 -51.68
C ASP A 51 -9.43 6.40 -52.93
N ARG A 52 -8.75 5.23 -52.92
CA ARG A 52 -8.78 4.26 -54.02
C ARG A 52 -9.11 2.84 -53.53
N ARG A 53 -10.42 2.62 -53.32
CA ARG A 53 -11.10 1.36 -52.94
C ARG A 53 -10.77 0.86 -51.53
N PRO A 54 -11.78 0.51 -50.71
CA PRO A 54 -11.55 -0.01 -49.37
C PRO A 54 -10.85 -1.38 -49.45
N ARG A 55 -9.57 -1.40 -49.11
CA ARG A 55 -8.80 -2.62 -48.89
C ARG A 55 -8.71 -2.84 -47.37
N MET A 56 -8.81 -4.10 -46.92
CA MET A 56 -8.75 -4.41 -45.49
C MET A 56 -7.42 -3.99 -44.84
N ALA A 57 -6.30 -4.03 -45.59
CA ALA A 57 -4.97 -3.74 -45.04
C ALA A 57 -4.81 -2.29 -44.51
N PRO A 58 -5.18 -1.22 -45.25
CA PRO A 58 -5.23 0.12 -44.70
C PRO A 58 -6.14 0.27 -43.49
N GLY A 59 -7.30 -0.41 -43.46
CA GLY A 59 -8.20 -0.40 -42.31
C GLY A 59 -7.58 -1.03 -41.05
N LEU A 60 -6.90 -2.17 -41.21
CA LEU A 60 -6.18 -2.83 -40.11
C LEU A 60 -5.00 -2.00 -39.62
N LEU A 61 -4.27 -1.35 -40.54
CA LEU A 61 -3.17 -0.45 -40.17
C LEU A 61 -3.69 0.77 -39.41
N LEU A 62 -4.88 1.29 -39.76
CA LEU A 62 -5.53 2.39 -39.02
C LEU A 62 -5.82 1.98 -37.58
N LEU A 63 -6.42 0.80 -37.43
CA LEU A 63 -6.74 0.23 -36.12
C LEU A 63 -5.48 -0.02 -35.29
N ALA A 64 -4.42 -0.52 -35.91
CA ALA A 64 -3.13 -0.73 -35.24
C ALA A 64 -2.53 0.59 -34.76
N VAL A 65 -2.52 1.64 -35.59
CA VAL A 65 -2.00 2.95 -35.16
C VAL A 65 -2.87 3.56 -34.05
N LEU A 66 -4.19 3.47 -34.17
CA LEU A 66 -5.11 3.97 -33.14
C LEU A 66 -4.92 3.22 -31.80
N ALA A 67 -4.77 1.89 -31.86
CA ALA A 67 -4.51 1.06 -30.69
C ALA A 67 -3.16 1.38 -30.04
N ALA A 68 -2.10 1.53 -30.83
CA ALA A 68 -0.77 1.90 -30.33
C ALA A 68 -0.78 3.27 -29.67
N TYR A 69 -1.44 4.26 -30.29
CA TYR A 69 -1.61 5.58 -29.70
C TYR A 69 -2.39 5.53 -28.38
N THR A 70 -3.53 4.84 -28.37
CA THR A 70 -4.37 4.72 -27.18
C THR A 70 -3.63 4.00 -26.05
N ALA A 71 -2.85 2.96 -26.38
CA ALA A 71 -2.01 2.25 -25.41
C ALA A 71 -0.95 3.17 -24.79
N HIS A 72 -0.26 3.97 -25.61
CA HIS A 72 0.72 4.95 -25.13
C HIS A 72 0.08 5.97 -24.20
N VAL A 73 -1.06 6.54 -24.59
CA VAL A 73 -1.79 7.51 -23.76
C VAL A 73 -2.20 6.89 -22.43
N LEU A 74 -2.79 5.69 -22.46
CA LEU A 74 -3.24 5.00 -21.26
C LEU A 74 -2.08 4.69 -20.31
N ASP A 75 -0.96 4.19 -20.82
CA ASP A 75 0.25 3.88 -20.06
C ASP A 75 0.82 5.15 -19.37
N ARG A 76 0.89 6.26 -20.10
CA ARG A 76 1.37 7.54 -19.55
C ARG A 76 0.46 8.09 -18.46
N TYR A 77 -0.86 8.01 -18.64
CA TYR A 77 -1.81 8.41 -17.59
C TYR A 77 -1.79 7.47 -16.39
N ALA A 78 -1.64 6.16 -16.62
CA ALA A 78 -1.52 5.16 -15.55
C ALA A 78 -0.26 5.40 -14.72
N GLN A 79 0.91 5.59 -15.36
CA GLN A 79 2.16 5.94 -14.68
C GLN A 79 2.03 7.23 -13.88
N LYS A 80 1.53 8.31 -14.48
CA LYS A 80 1.39 9.59 -13.77
C LYS A 80 0.42 9.52 -12.59
N ARG A 81 -0.65 8.72 -12.71
CA ARG A 81 -1.57 8.47 -11.61
C ARG A 81 -0.92 7.64 -10.51
N GLU A 82 -0.20 6.60 -10.90
CA GLU A 82 0.50 5.71 -10.00
C GLU A 82 1.58 6.47 -9.20
N GLU A 83 2.37 7.32 -9.86
CA GLU A 83 3.38 8.16 -9.20
C GLU A 83 2.77 9.07 -8.12
N ARG A 84 1.62 9.67 -8.40
CA ARG A 84 0.89 10.52 -7.45
C ARG A 84 0.31 9.70 -6.29
N ASP A 85 -0.30 8.57 -6.61
CA ASP A 85 -0.85 7.66 -5.61
C ASP A 85 0.26 7.14 -4.69
N ARG A 86 1.42 6.76 -5.24
CA ARG A 86 2.57 6.25 -4.48
C ARG A 86 3.12 7.32 -3.52
N LEU A 87 3.23 8.57 -3.97
CA LEU A 87 3.65 9.68 -3.12
C LEU A 87 2.70 9.90 -1.94
N VAL A 88 1.39 9.95 -2.19
CA VAL A 88 0.39 10.12 -1.11
C VAL A 88 0.43 8.95 -0.12
N LEU A 89 0.65 7.73 -0.61
CA LEU A 89 0.80 6.55 0.25
C LEU A 89 2.08 6.63 1.10
N ALA A 90 3.21 6.99 0.49
CA ALA A 90 4.47 7.15 1.21
C ALA A 90 4.38 8.24 2.30
N GLU A 91 3.82 9.41 1.95
CA GLU A 91 3.61 10.52 2.88
C GLU A 91 2.75 10.12 4.07
N ARG A 92 1.62 9.44 3.82
CA ARG A 92 0.77 8.93 4.89
C ARG A 92 1.47 7.89 5.76
N THR A 93 2.35 7.08 5.18
CA THR A 93 3.06 6.00 5.89
C THR A 93 4.12 6.58 6.84
N VAL A 94 4.79 7.67 6.45
CA VAL A 94 5.70 8.42 7.33
C VAL A 94 4.92 9.20 8.38
N ALA A 95 3.80 9.83 8.01
CA ALA A 95 2.99 10.63 8.93
C ALA A 95 2.26 9.84 10.04
N TYR A 96 2.26 8.50 9.99
CA TYR A 96 1.70 7.67 11.07
C TYR A 96 2.54 7.71 12.36
N ASP A 97 3.77 8.24 12.34
CA ASP A 97 4.41 8.77 13.55
C ASP A 97 3.81 10.15 13.83
N ASP A 98 2.68 10.12 14.52
CA ASP A 98 1.72 11.22 14.54
C ASP A 98 2.23 12.40 15.40
N PRO A 99 2.55 13.59 14.82
CA PRO A 99 2.85 14.79 15.60
C PRO A 99 1.67 15.21 16.50
N VAL A 100 0.45 14.71 16.23
CA VAL A 100 -0.70 14.88 17.11
C VAL A 100 -0.55 14.07 18.40
N VAL A 101 0.09 12.90 18.40
CA VAL A 101 0.36 12.14 19.63
C VAL A 101 1.30 12.93 20.53
N GLU A 102 2.38 13.52 19.98
CA GLU A 102 3.29 14.35 20.77
C GLU A 102 2.59 15.61 21.31
N LEU A 103 1.79 16.27 20.48
CA LEU A 103 1.04 17.46 20.87
C LEU A 103 0.01 17.17 21.98
N LEU A 104 -0.84 16.15 21.78
CA LEU A 104 -1.85 15.76 22.75
C LEU A 104 -1.24 15.23 24.04
N PHE A 105 -0.08 14.55 23.95
CA PHE A 105 0.60 14.06 25.15
C PHE A 105 1.11 15.21 26.02
N ARG A 106 1.55 16.33 25.42
CA ARG A 106 1.88 17.54 26.18
C ARG A 106 0.68 18.08 26.94
N ASP A 107 -0.51 18.10 26.33
CA ASP A 107 -1.75 18.52 27.01
C ASP A 107 -2.06 17.61 28.21
N VAL A 108 -1.85 16.30 28.07
CA VAL A 108 -2.00 15.32 29.17
C VAL A 108 -0.98 15.56 30.28
N VAL A 109 0.28 15.80 29.93
CA VAL A 109 1.34 16.13 30.90
C VAL A 109 0.95 17.38 31.72
N ASP A 110 0.45 18.42 31.06
CA ASP A 110 0.00 19.63 31.74
C ASP A 110 -1.21 19.39 32.64
N ALA A 111 -2.18 18.56 32.19
CA ALA A 111 -3.33 18.17 33.00
C ALA A 111 -2.93 17.39 34.26
N ILE A 112 -2.02 16.42 34.12
CA ILE A 112 -1.47 15.62 35.23
C ILE A 112 -0.75 16.53 36.25
N HIS A 113 0.03 17.51 35.79
CA HIS A 113 0.73 18.44 36.68
C HIS A 113 -0.18 19.36 37.49
N ASN A 114 -1.41 19.61 37.00
CA ASN A 114 -2.38 20.50 37.63
C ASN A 114 -3.43 19.74 38.46
N ASP A 115 -3.39 18.41 38.44
CA ASP A 115 -4.29 17.55 39.22
C ASP A 115 -3.77 17.32 40.65
N GLY A 116 -4.63 17.63 41.63
CA GLY A 116 -4.34 17.45 43.04
C GLY A 116 -4.10 16.00 43.45
N ARG A 117 -4.72 15.02 42.79
CA ARG A 117 -4.59 13.58 43.11
C ARG A 117 -3.20 13.05 42.75
N TRP A 118 -2.71 13.38 41.55
CA TRP A 118 -1.32 13.09 41.15
C TRP A 118 -0.32 13.73 42.11
N SER A 119 -0.56 14.98 42.51
CA SER A 119 0.28 15.67 43.48
C SER A 119 0.31 14.98 44.86
N ALA A 120 -0.78 14.33 45.27
CA ALA A 120 -0.86 13.59 46.53
C ALA A 120 -0.10 12.26 46.45
N LEU A 121 -0.27 11.50 45.36
CA LEU A 121 0.47 10.26 45.10
C LEU A 121 1.98 10.47 45.00
N TRP A 122 2.38 11.64 44.50
CA TRP A 122 3.77 12.06 44.44
C TRP A 122 4.33 12.50 45.79
N LYS A 123 3.56 13.21 46.62
CA LYS A 123 4.08 13.74 47.90
C LYS A 123 4.28 12.67 48.97
N ASP A 124 3.45 11.63 48.99
CA ASP A 124 3.45 10.63 50.05
C ASP A 124 3.63 9.22 49.48
N GLU A 125 4.82 8.65 49.70
CA GLU A 125 5.10 7.28 49.27
C GLU A 125 4.41 6.22 50.12
N ALA A 126 4.00 6.57 51.35
CA ALA A 126 3.30 5.67 52.27
C ALA A 126 1.81 5.52 51.94
N LEU A 127 1.26 6.42 51.11
CA LEU A 127 -0.07 6.25 50.54
C LEU A 127 -0.08 4.98 49.66
N PRO A 128 -0.96 4.01 49.97
CA PRO A 128 -1.05 2.79 49.16
C PRO A 128 -1.50 3.18 47.74
N CYS A 129 -0.71 2.78 46.74
CA CYS A 129 -1.11 2.90 45.35
C CYS A 129 -1.63 1.54 44.87
N THR A 130 -2.91 1.46 44.53
CA THR A 130 -3.47 0.26 43.90
C THR A 130 -3.51 0.42 42.38
N PRO A 131 -3.46 -0.68 41.61
CA PRO A 131 -3.68 -0.64 40.16
C PRO A 131 -5.00 0.05 39.78
N THR A 132 -6.04 -0.11 40.62
CA THR A 132 -7.36 0.51 40.42
C THR A 132 -7.32 2.03 40.55
N ASP A 133 -6.56 2.57 41.52
CA ASP A 133 -6.39 4.02 41.68
C ASP A 133 -5.68 4.65 40.48
N LEU A 134 -4.67 3.96 39.96
CA LEU A 134 -3.91 4.39 38.80
C LEU A 134 -4.73 4.28 37.50
N ASP A 135 -5.57 3.24 37.38
CA ASP A 135 -6.48 3.07 36.24
C ASP A 135 -7.60 4.14 36.23
N GLN A 136 -8.10 4.57 37.40
CA GLN A 136 -9.03 5.70 37.46
C GLN A 136 -8.40 7.00 36.95
N LEU A 137 -7.15 7.28 37.33
CA LEU A 137 -6.42 8.45 36.83
C LEU A 137 -6.14 8.33 35.32
N ARG A 138 -5.84 7.12 34.84
CA ARG A 138 -5.74 6.85 33.40
C ARG A 138 -7.04 7.19 32.68
N GLN A 139 -8.18 6.73 33.18
CA GLN A 139 -9.50 6.95 32.57
C GLN A 139 -9.94 8.43 32.60
N GLU A 140 -9.37 9.25 33.47
CA GLU A 140 -9.68 10.69 33.54
C GLU A 140 -8.87 11.49 32.51
N HIS A 141 -7.57 11.20 32.40
CA HIS A 141 -6.64 11.98 31.56
C HIS A 141 -6.44 11.42 30.15
N PHE A 142 -6.64 10.12 29.94
CA PHE A 142 -6.45 9.45 28.65
C PHE A 142 -7.79 9.03 28.03
N THR A 143 -8.63 10.02 27.69
CA THR A 143 -9.94 9.82 27.05
C THR A 143 -9.98 10.26 25.59
N GLY A 144 -10.99 9.81 24.85
CA GLY A 144 -11.27 10.27 23.48
C GLY A 144 -10.23 9.75 22.48
N TYR A 145 -9.27 10.60 22.08
CA TYR A 145 -8.23 10.24 21.11
C TYR A 145 -7.39 9.04 21.58
N TRP A 146 -7.12 8.95 22.88
CA TRP A 146 -6.32 7.90 23.51
C TRP A 146 -6.99 6.52 23.53
N GLU A 147 -8.28 6.41 23.19
CA GLU A 147 -8.97 5.11 23.09
C GLU A 147 -8.42 4.21 21.99
N ARG A 148 -7.61 4.77 21.11
CA ARG A 148 -6.87 4.06 20.06
C ARG A 148 -5.63 3.35 20.59
N TYR A 149 -5.27 3.58 21.85
CA TYR A 149 -4.06 3.07 22.49
C TYR A 149 -4.41 2.29 23.76
N ASP A 150 -3.75 1.15 23.96
CA ASP A 150 -3.66 0.47 25.24
C ASP A 150 -2.66 1.27 26.07
N VAL A 151 -3.21 2.20 26.86
CA VAL A 151 -2.44 3.11 27.71
C VAL A 151 -2.12 2.36 29.00
N ARG A 152 -0.82 2.20 29.29
CA ARG A 152 -0.34 1.61 30.53
C ARG A 152 0.44 2.66 31.30
N LEU A 153 0.11 2.79 32.59
CA LEU A 153 0.78 3.71 33.48
C LEU A 153 1.56 2.91 34.51
N THR A 154 2.80 3.31 34.76
CA THR A 154 3.62 2.78 35.83
C THR A 154 4.16 3.93 36.67
N LEU A 155 3.75 4.01 37.93
CA LEU A 155 4.26 5.00 38.87
C LEU A 155 5.53 4.47 39.51
N LEU A 156 6.63 5.22 39.41
CA LEU A 156 7.89 4.88 40.05
C LEU A 156 8.03 5.59 41.41
N GLY A 157 8.77 4.98 42.32
CA GLY A 157 9.22 5.58 43.57
C GLY A 157 10.47 6.44 43.39
N ARG A 158 10.91 7.08 44.47
CA ARG A 158 12.19 7.82 44.56
C ARG A 158 13.40 6.96 44.17
N ASP A 159 13.33 5.66 44.44
CA ASP A 159 14.34 4.67 44.08
C ASP A 159 14.25 4.21 42.62
N LEU A 160 13.37 4.82 41.82
CA LEU A 160 13.09 4.51 40.42
C LEU A 160 12.57 3.09 40.18
N ARG A 161 12.03 2.46 41.23
CA ARG A 161 11.37 1.16 41.15
C ARG A 161 9.85 1.33 41.04
N PRO A 162 9.15 0.40 40.38
CA PRO A 162 7.70 0.47 40.25
C PRO A 162 7.00 0.34 41.60
N ARG A 163 6.16 1.33 41.93
CA ARG A 163 5.26 1.30 43.10
C ARG A 163 3.95 0.61 42.76
N CYS A 164 3.38 0.95 41.60
CA CYS A 164 2.13 0.42 41.09
C CYS A 164 2.08 0.61 39.58
N THR A 165 1.36 -0.28 38.92
CA THR A 165 1.19 -0.26 37.47
C THR A 165 -0.23 -0.67 37.11
N THR A 166 -0.75 -0.14 36.01
CA THR A 166 -2.01 -0.60 35.41
C THR A 166 -1.80 -1.85 34.55
N ALA A 167 -0.55 -2.20 34.25
CA ALA A 167 -0.19 -3.41 33.51
C ALA A 167 0.12 -4.57 34.46
N GLY A 168 -0.01 -5.81 33.98
CA GLY A 168 0.41 -6.99 34.76
C GLY A 168 1.93 -7.10 34.92
N GLU A 169 2.69 -6.45 34.05
CA GLU A 169 4.15 -6.38 34.06
C GLU A 169 4.58 -4.91 34.16
N SER A 170 5.43 -4.58 35.12
CA SER A 170 5.85 -3.20 35.40
C SER A 170 7.16 -2.87 34.71
N LEU A 171 7.21 -1.77 33.96
CA LEU A 171 8.45 -1.23 33.41
C LEU A 171 9.21 -0.44 34.49
N ASP A 172 10.43 -0.85 34.81
CA ASP A 172 11.31 -0.06 35.68
C ASP A 172 12.06 1.03 34.89
N TRP A 173 12.71 1.95 35.60
CA TRP A 173 13.41 3.06 34.94
C TRP A 173 14.58 2.61 34.07
N THR A 174 15.25 1.51 34.46
CA THR A 174 16.38 0.97 33.69
C THR A 174 15.93 0.44 32.35
N ALA A 175 14.86 -0.35 32.31
CA ALA A 175 14.24 -0.82 31.08
C ALA A 175 13.72 0.36 30.24
N PHE A 176 13.04 1.33 30.87
CA PHE A 176 12.61 2.55 30.16
C PHE A 176 13.80 3.31 29.55
N ALA A 177 14.90 3.48 30.28
CA ALA A 177 16.09 4.19 29.81
C ALA A 177 16.80 3.44 28.67
N GLU A 178 16.87 2.11 28.72
CA GLU A 178 17.40 1.29 27.64
C GLU A 178 16.57 1.45 26.36
N LEU A 179 15.24 1.37 26.48
CA LEU A 179 14.31 1.50 25.34
C LEU A 179 14.27 2.92 24.76
N THR A 180 14.51 3.95 25.57
CA THR A 180 14.45 5.36 25.14
C THR A 180 15.81 5.98 24.80
N GLY A 181 16.92 5.25 24.98
CA GLY A 181 18.27 5.69 24.56
C GLY A 181 19.04 6.51 25.60
N ASN A 182 18.95 6.15 26.89
CA ASN A 182 19.75 6.66 28.03
C ASN A 182 19.64 8.17 28.34
N GLY A 183 18.59 8.86 27.87
CA GLY A 183 18.31 10.26 28.21
C GLY A 183 17.17 10.42 29.20
N MET A 184 17.36 11.20 30.27
CA MET A 184 16.23 11.65 31.10
C MET A 184 15.37 12.62 30.27
N PRO A 185 14.04 12.42 30.17
CA PRO A 185 13.16 13.40 29.55
C PRO A 185 13.28 14.76 30.22
N GLU A 186 13.13 15.85 29.47
CA GLU A 186 13.08 17.19 30.05
C GLU A 186 11.66 17.50 30.53
N ARG A 187 11.54 18.29 31.60
CA ARG A 187 10.26 18.62 32.26
C ARG A 187 9.16 19.12 31.32
N ASP A 188 9.52 19.93 30.33
CA ASP A 188 8.60 20.55 29.37
C ASP A 188 8.68 19.91 27.97
N ARG A 189 9.45 18.83 27.83
CA ARG A 189 9.60 18.06 26.60
C ARG A 189 9.46 16.59 26.93
N PRO A 190 8.22 16.09 27.06
CA PRO A 190 8.01 14.66 27.18
C PRO A 190 8.70 13.96 26.00
N VAL A 191 9.60 13.04 26.32
CA VAL A 191 10.23 12.20 25.30
C VAL A 191 9.21 11.15 24.94
N LEU A 192 8.57 11.27 23.78
CA LEU A 192 7.85 10.17 23.14
C LEU A 192 8.80 9.52 22.15
N ARG A 193 9.16 8.26 22.41
CA ARG A 193 9.98 7.46 21.49
C ARG A 193 9.11 6.33 20.96
N THR A 194 9.06 6.22 19.63
CA THR A 194 8.43 5.09 18.96
C THR A 194 9.41 3.93 18.95
N GLU A 195 9.02 2.80 19.54
CA GLU A 195 9.73 1.55 19.38
C GLU A 195 8.78 0.52 18.77
N ARG A 196 9.18 -0.10 17.66
CA ARG A 196 8.38 -1.14 17.01
C ARG A 196 8.93 -2.49 17.46
N GLN A 197 8.31 -3.08 18.47
CA GLN A 197 8.57 -4.49 18.80
C GLN A 197 7.98 -5.34 17.68
N GLY A 198 8.80 -6.27 17.13
CA GLY A 198 8.52 -7.01 15.90
C GLY A 198 7.04 -7.31 15.63
N GLY A 199 6.50 -6.71 14.58
CA GLY A 199 5.06 -6.68 14.28
C GLY A 199 4.59 -5.26 13.93
N ASP A 200 3.32 -5.11 13.57
CA ASP A 200 2.69 -3.82 13.23
C ASP A 200 2.34 -2.94 14.46
N ASP A 201 2.80 -3.31 15.65
CA ASP A 201 2.55 -2.60 16.91
C ASP A 201 3.45 -1.37 17.06
N LEU A 202 2.84 -0.19 17.17
CA LEU A 202 3.54 1.03 17.55
C LEU A 202 3.47 1.18 19.07
N LEU A 203 4.62 1.10 19.75
CA LEU A 203 4.74 1.44 21.17
C LEU A 203 5.34 2.85 21.27
N PHE A 204 4.63 3.77 21.91
CA PHE A 204 5.19 5.06 22.32
C PHE A 204 5.50 5.01 23.81
N LEU A 205 6.75 5.32 24.17
CA LEU A 205 7.20 5.42 25.55
C LEU A 205 7.35 6.88 25.94
N GLY A 206 6.70 7.29 27.03
CA GLY A 206 6.76 8.62 27.61
C GLY A 206 6.99 8.59 29.12
N ALA A 207 7.48 9.67 29.70
CA ALA A 207 7.52 9.84 31.15
C ALA A 207 7.12 11.25 31.58
N VAL A 208 6.41 11.33 32.70
CA VAL A 208 5.95 12.55 33.35
C VAL A 208 6.74 12.75 34.63
N LEU A 209 7.53 13.84 34.69
CA LEU A 209 8.40 14.16 35.82
C LEU A 209 7.69 15.10 36.80
N PRO A 210 7.63 14.79 38.10
CA PRO A 210 7.01 15.68 39.08
C PRO A 210 7.72 17.03 39.19
N ARG A 211 6.98 18.08 39.58
CA ARG A 211 7.54 19.43 39.79
C ARG A 211 8.60 19.48 40.89
N ASN A 212 8.63 18.50 41.79
CA ASN A 212 9.59 18.40 42.88
C ASN A 212 10.48 17.17 42.67
N ALA A 213 11.81 17.35 42.69
CA ALA A 213 12.79 16.32 42.29
C ALA A 213 12.95 15.16 43.30
N GLU A 214 12.30 15.23 44.46
CA GLU A 214 12.32 14.17 45.47
C GLU A 214 11.24 13.10 45.25
N VAL A 215 10.75 12.89 44.03
CA VAL A 215 9.66 11.95 43.76
C VAL A 215 9.88 11.22 42.45
N GLY A 216 9.49 9.94 42.40
CA GLY A 216 9.59 9.12 41.19
C GLY A 216 8.64 9.54 40.07
N PRO A 217 9.06 9.38 38.80
CA PRO A 217 8.26 9.74 37.63
C PRO A 217 7.13 8.75 37.35
N VAL A 218 6.19 9.17 36.50
CA VAL A 218 5.17 8.28 35.92
C VAL A 218 5.62 7.91 34.52
N VAL A 219 5.83 6.63 34.27
CA VAL A 219 6.07 6.10 32.94
C VAL A 219 4.72 5.83 32.27
N VAL A 220 4.60 6.24 31.02
CA VAL A 220 3.42 6.06 30.16
C VAL A 220 3.84 5.24 28.96
N GLU A 221 3.23 4.07 28.80
CA GLU A 221 3.37 3.24 27.61
C GLU A 221 2.07 3.36 26.81
N LEU A 222 2.16 3.85 25.59
CA LEU A 222 1.03 3.92 24.65
C LEU A 222 1.26 2.87 23.59
N ARG A 223 0.68 1.69 23.79
CA ARG A 223 0.69 0.67 22.74
C ARG A 223 -0.47 0.95 21.83
N SER A 224 -0.26 1.08 20.52
CA SER A 224 -1.38 1.13 19.59
C SER A 224 -2.26 -0.07 19.87
N ARG A 225 -3.55 0.15 20.19
CA ARG A 225 -4.49 -0.95 20.07
C ARG A 225 -4.49 -1.25 18.58
N LEU A 226 -3.80 -2.32 18.18
CA LEU A 226 -4.46 -3.19 17.22
C LEU A 226 -5.83 -3.39 17.86
N MET A 227 -6.91 -2.91 17.23
CA MET A 227 -8.15 -3.65 17.44
C MET A 227 -7.72 -5.10 17.24
N PRO A 228 -7.94 -6.00 18.21
CA PRO A 228 -7.78 -7.40 17.91
C PRO A 228 -8.76 -7.63 16.77
N GLU A 229 -8.25 -7.57 15.54
CA GLU A 229 -8.59 -8.57 14.55
C GLU A 229 -8.46 -9.84 15.37
N GLY A 230 -9.59 -10.42 15.77
CA GLY A 230 -9.57 -11.77 16.32
C GLY A 230 -8.79 -12.59 15.31
N LEU A 231 -7.57 -12.96 15.68
CA LEU A 231 -6.68 -13.78 14.87
C LEU A 231 -7.49 -15.03 14.52
N GLY A 232 -7.78 -15.24 13.23
CA GLY A 232 -8.68 -16.32 12.78
C GLY A 232 -9.62 -15.97 11.65
N PHE A 233 -9.82 -14.69 11.36
CA PHE A 233 -10.57 -14.32 10.16
C PHE A 233 -9.65 -14.34 8.92
N PRO A 234 -9.98 -15.12 7.88
CA PRO A 234 -9.25 -15.03 6.61
C PRO A 234 -9.35 -13.59 6.08
N ASP A 235 -8.28 -13.09 5.45
CA ASP A 235 -8.19 -11.76 4.82
C ASP A 235 -9.41 -11.38 3.93
N LEU A 236 -10.15 -12.40 3.49
CA LEU A 236 -11.41 -12.28 2.74
C LEU A 236 -12.61 -11.76 3.54
N LEU A 237 -12.66 -11.96 4.86
CA LEU A 237 -13.75 -11.48 5.73
C LEU A 237 -13.43 -10.14 6.40
N LEU A 238 -12.14 -9.81 6.54
CA LEU A 238 -11.64 -8.49 6.96
C LEU A 238 -11.68 -7.47 5.81
N ALA A 239 -12.64 -7.63 4.90
CA ALA A 239 -12.77 -6.81 3.71
C ALA A 239 -13.12 -5.32 4.01
N GLY A 240 -13.15 -4.90 5.27
CA GLY A 240 -13.62 -3.60 5.75
C GLY A 240 -12.56 -2.51 5.98
N ASP A 241 -11.48 -2.72 6.73
CA ASP A 241 -11.07 -1.60 7.59
C ASP A 241 -9.82 -0.78 7.27
N ARG A 242 -9.00 -1.10 6.26
CA ARG A 242 -7.93 -0.15 5.82
C ARG A 242 -7.72 -0.11 4.30
N PRO A 243 -8.36 0.84 3.58
CA PRO A 243 -8.16 1.04 2.15
C PRO A 243 -6.71 1.38 1.75
N ILE A 244 -5.88 1.82 2.70
CA ILE A 244 -4.48 2.20 2.48
C ILE A 244 -3.59 0.95 2.41
N ASP A 245 -3.77 -0.02 3.31
CA ASP A 245 -2.90 -1.19 3.40
C ASP A 245 -3.02 -2.09 2.17
N ARG A 246 -4.24 -2.32 1.67
CA ARG A 246 -4.45 -3.00 0.38
C ARG A 246 -3.77 -2.32 -0.79
N ARG A 247 -3.69 -0.98 -0.76
CA ARG A 247 -3.02 -0.21 -1.82
C ARG A 247 -1.51 -0.27 -1.67
N LEU A 248 -0.99 -0.56 -0.47
CA LEU A 248 0.43 -0.74 -0.16
C LEU A 248 0.94 -2.16 -0.50
N GLU A 249 0.09 -3.19 -0.44
CA GLU A 249 0.44 -4.59 -0.77
C GLU A 249 1.06 -4.77 -2.15
N ARG A 250 0.71 -3.92 -3.12
CA ARG A 250 1.28 -3.99 -4.49
C ARG A 250 2.73 -3.52 -4.57
N TYR A 251 3.28 -2.95 -3.51
CA TYR A 251 4.63 -2.40 -3.46
C TYR A 251 5.56 -3.29 -2.64
N ALA A 252 6.82 -3.36 -3.06
CA ALA A 252 7.89 -3.71 -2.14
C ALA A 252 8.12 -2.50 -1.22
N ARG A 253 8.27 -2.74 0.09
CA ARG A 253 8.33 -1.69 1.10
C ARG A 253 9.55 -1.90 1.98
N ALA A 254 10.28 -0.82 2.24
CA ALA A 254 11.24 -0.74 3.31
C ALA A 254 10.98 0.48 4.17
N ARG A 255 11.24 0.35 5.47
CA ARG A 255 11.23 1.44 6.43
C ARG A 255 12.58 1.51 7.10
N TYR A 256 13.10 2.73 7.21
CA TYR A 256 14.35 3.04 7.86
C TYR A 256 14.08 3.99 9.03
N GLU A 257 14.74 3.76 10.16
CA GLU A 257 14.77 4.66 11.32
C GLU A 257 16.22 5.07 11.56
N ALA A 258 16.48 6.37 11.60
CA ALA A 258 17.82 6.94 11.76
C ALA A 258 18.87 6.34 10.80
N GLY A 259 18.44 5.91 9.61
CA GLY A 259 19.28 5.33 8.57
C GLY A 259 19.40 3.80 8.61
N GLU A 260 18.83 3.10 9.60
CA GLU A 260 18.86 1.64 9.70
C GLU A 260 17.51 1.02 9.33
N LEU A 261 17.54 -0.12 8.63
CA LEU A 261 16.35 -0.83 8.16
C LEU A 261 15.59 -1.44 9.36
N SER A 262 14.40 -0.90 9.63
CA SER A 262 13.52 -1.36 10.71
C SER A 262 12.43 -2.33 10.22
N GLY A 263 12.03 -2.26 8.95
CA GLY A 263 10.97 -3.10 8.40
C GLY A 263 11.08 -3.34 6.91
N LEU A 264 10.75 -4.56 6.49
CA LEU A 264 10.79 -5.02 5.11
C LEU A 264 9.49 -5.78 4.75
N THR A 265 8.89 -5.48 3.60
CA THR A 265 7.77 -6.25 3.06
C THR A 265 7.88 -6.38 1.55
N GLY A 266 7.65 -7.58 1.03
CA GLY A 266 7.67 -7.84 -0.42
C GLY A 266 9.01 -8.38 -0.92
N PRO A 267 9.14 -8.58 -2.25
CA PRO A 267 10.19 -9.40 -2.83
C PRO A 267 11.53 -8.68 -3.07
N TYR A 268 11.60 -7.36 -2.89
CA TYR A 268 12.82 -6.60 -3.15
C TYR A 268 13.74 -6.57 -1.93
N PRO A 269 15.02 -6.96 -2.04
CA PRO A 269 15.96 -6.95 -0.93
C PRO A 269 16.56 -5.54 -0.75
N TYR A 270 15.99 -4.76 0.16
CA TYR A 270 16.52 -3.44 0.51
C TYR A 270 17.79 -3.55 1.37
N PRO A 271 18.75 -2.61 1.25
CA PRO A 271 19.96 -2.60 2.07
C PRO A 271 19.64 -2.34 3.55
N LEU A 272 20.47 -2.87 4.44
CA LEU A 272 20.32 -2.70 5.90
C LEU A 272 20.52 -1.25 6.36
N GLU A 273 21.37 -0.50 5.66
CA GLU A 273 21.64 0.91 5.95
C GLU A 273 21.29 1.77 4.74
N TRP A 274 20.71 2.93 5.01
CA TRP A 274 20.40 3.92 4.00
C TRP A 274 21.63 4.76 3.66
N ALA A 275 22.22 4.48 2.49
CA ALA A 275 23.46 5.15 2.05
C ALA A 275 23.24 6.34 1.10
N ARG A 276 21.99 6.67 0.73
CA ARG A 276 21.71 7.67 -0.31
C ARG A 276 21.46 9.05 0.30
N SER A 277 22.12 10.07 -0.23
CA SER A 277 21.81 11.46 0.14
C SER A 277 20.43 11.88 -0.38
N MET A 278 19.65 12.55 0.47
CA MET A 278 18.37 13.14 0.11
C MET A 278 18.40 14.65 0.35
N GLU A 279 18.32 15.45 -0.71
CA GLU A 279 18.22 16.91 -0.63
C GLU A 279 16.78 17.40 -0.41
N ARG A 280 15.80 16.53 -0.68
CA ARG A 280 14.37 16.76 -0.57
C ARG A 280 13.75 15.59 0.18
N PRO A 281 12.58 15.78 0.80
CA PRO A 281 11.86 14.68 1.45
C PRO A 281 11.40 13.59 0.47
N GLU A 282 11.56 13.79 -0.85
CA GLU A 282 11.26 12.83 -1.90
C GLU A 282 12.53 12.53 -2.72
N LEU A 283 12.85 11.25 -2.87
CA LEU A 283 13.89 10.76 -3.79
C LEU A 283 13.34 9.62 -4.64
N ARG A 284 13.47 9.74 -5.97
CA ARG A 284 13.13 8.67 -6.91
C ARG A 284 14.37 8.09 -7.53
N PHE A 285 14.42 6.76 -7.65
CA PHE A 285 15.54 6.07 -8.26
C PHE A 285 15.11 4.71 -8.81
N GLN A 286 15.81 4.24 -9.84
CA GLN A 286 15.59 2.90 -10.39
C GLN A 286 16.79 2.01 -10.05
N GLU A 287 16.51 0.85 -9.46
CA GLU A 287 17.53 -0.11 -9.04
C GLU A 287 16.95 -1.53 -9.00
N GLY A 288 17.75 -2.52 -9.43
CA GLY A 288 17.35 -3.93 -9.40
C GLY A 288 16.10 -4.27 -10.22
N GLY A 289 15.77 -3.47 -11.24
CA GLY A 289 14.55 -3.64 -12.05
C GLY A 289 13.28 -3.07 -11.40
N TYR A 290 13.41 -2.32 -10.31
CA TYR A 290 12.33 -1.64 -9.61
C TYR A 290 12.51 -0.12 -9.73
N ASP A 291 11.38 0.57 -9.81
CA ASP A 291 11.27 2.00 -9.64
C ASP A 291 10.88 2.29 -8.19
N HIS A 292 11.74 3.01 -7.47
CA HIS A 292 11.62 3.27 -6.05
C HIS A 292 11.28 4.72 -5.79
N LEU A 293 10.42 4.94 -4.80
CA LEU A 293 10.11 6.23 -4.22
C LEU A 293 10.46 6.18 -2.73
N ALA A 294 11.51 6.89 -2.35
CA ALA A 294 11.86 7.15 -0.95
C ALA A 294 11.22 8.47 -0.51
N TYR A 295 10.56 8.44 0.64
CA TYR A 295 9.92 9.62 1.24
C TYR A 295 10.19 9.67 2.74
N GLY A 296 10.55 10.85 3.26
CA GLY A 296 10.82 11.07 4.69
C GLY A 296 12.18 11.72 4.97
N ASP A 297 12.71 11.49 6.17
CA ASP A 297 14.01 11.99 6.62
C ASP A 297 14.97 10.82 6.92
N PRO A 298 16.13 10.72 6.25
CA PRO A 298 17.15 9.72 6.56
C PRO A 298 17.62 9.71 8.03
N ALA A 299 17.59 10.84 8.73
CA ALA A 299 17.98 10.93 10.15
C ALA A 299 16.83 10.59 11.11
N GLY A 300 15.60 10.54 10.61
CA GLY A 300 14.40 10.14 11.35
C GLY A 300 13.76 8.93 10.67
N THR A 301 12.49 9.06 10.30
CA THR A 301 11.75 8.00 9.62
C THR A 301 11.76 8.20 8.10
N LEU A 302 12.18 7.16 7.38
CA LEU A 302 12.21 7.12 5.93
C LEU A 302 11.49 5.87 5.42
N VAL A 303 10.58 6.03 4.46
CA VAL A 303 9.86 4.92 3.83
C VAL A 303 10.21 4.84 2.35
N VAL A 304 10.49 3.64 1.87
CA VAL A 304 10.81 3.36 0.47
C VAL A 304 9.74 2.42 -0.10
N LEU A 305 9.09 2.86 -1.19
CA LEU A 305 8.09 2.08 -1.93
C LEU A 305 8.62 1.76 -3.34
N GLY A 306 8.83 0.49 -3.63
CA GLY A 306 9.31 -0.03 -4.90
C GLY A 306 8.22 -0.72 -5.72
N LEU A 307 8.19 -0.47 -7.03
CA LEU A 307 7.33 -1.16 -8.00
C LEU A 307 8.18 -1.69 -9.17
N PRO A 308 7.96 -2.92 -9.67
CA PRO A 308 8.71 -3.42 -10.81
C PRO A 308 8.50 -2.54 -12.06
N VAL A 309 9.57 -2.26 -12.78
CA VAL A 309 9.52 -1.45 -14.01
C VAL A 309 8.78 -2.22 -15.11
N PRO A 310 7.76 -1.62 -15.77
CA PRO A 310 7.03 -2.29 -16.84
C PRO A 310 7.92 -2.74 -18.00
N SER A 311 7.77 -3.98 -18.42
CA SER A 311 8.51 -4.56 -19.54
C SER A 311 7.93 -4.13 -20.90
N LEU A 312 8.65 -4.42 -21.99
CA LEU A 312 8.10 -4.25 -23.34
C LEU A 312 6.90 -5.17 -23.59
N LEU A 313 6.87 -6.36 -22.97
CA LEU A 313 5.76 -7.30 -23.07
C LEU A 313 4.49 -6.73 -22.44
N ASP A 314 4.59 -6.04 -21.30
CA ASP A 314 3.44 -5.41 -20.61
C ASP A 314 2.79 -4.30 -21.46
N ARG A 315 3.59 -3.60 -22.26
CA ARG A 315 3.09 -2.62 -23.23
C ARG A 315 2.44 -3.28 -24.45
N LEU A 316 3.00 -4.39 -24.92
CA LEU A 316 2.47 -5.19 -26.03
C LEU A 316 1.13 -5.87 -25.68
N THR A 317 0.93 -6.31 -24.44
CA THR A 317 -0.35 -6.90 -24.00
C THR A 317 -1.47 -5.87 -24.01
N THR A 318 -1.22 -4.66 -23.46
CA THR A 318 -2.17 -3.54 -23.51
C THR A 318 -2.54 -3.15 -24.94
N PHE A 319 -1.53 -3.05 -25.82
CA PHE A 319 -1.75 -2.84 -27.25
C PHE A 319 -2.63 -3.93 -27.88
N SER A 320 -2.35 -5.20 -27.59
CA SER A 320 -3.07 -6.34 -28.18
C SER A 320 -4.55 -6.36 -27.77
N TYR A 321 -4.85 -6.04 -26.51
CA TYR A 321 -6.22 -5.90 -26.03
C TYR A 321 -6.96 -4.75 -26.71
N LEU A 322 -6.33 -3.58 -26.81
CA LEU A 322 -6.94 -2.42 -27.48
C LEU A 322 -7.15 -2.66 -28.98
N PHE A 323 -6.18 -3.26 -29.66
CA PHE A 323 -6.29 -3.62 -31.07
C PHE A 323 -7.44 -4.59 -31.31
N THR A 324 -7.56 -5.63 -30.48
CA THR A 324 -8.65 -6.61 -30.57
C THR A 324 -10.00 -5.95 -30.30
N CYS A 325 -10.09 -5.10 -29.27
CA CYS A 325 -11.30 -4.35 -28.95
C CYS A 325 -11.74 -3.44 -30.10
N PHE A 326 -10.83 -2.66 -30.68
CA PHE A 326 -11.13 -1.79 -31.81
C PHE A 326 -11.48 -2.59 -33.07
N ALA A 327 -10.83 -3.73 -33.33
CA ALA A 327 -11.18 -4.60 -34.44
C ALA A 327 -12.59 -5.20 -34.29
N LEU A 328 -12.97 -5.62 -33.08
CA LEU A 328 -14.32 -6.11 -32.77
C LEU A 328 -15.37 -5.00 -32.90
N LEU A 329 -15.09 -3.82 -32.35
CA LEU A 329 -15.99 -2.66 -32.46
C LEU A 329 -16.18 -2.23 -33.91
N ALA A 330 -15.10 -2.13 -34.68
CA ALA A 330 -15.17 -1.83 -36.10
C ALA A 330 -15.96 -2.90 -36.87
N GLY A 331 -15.74 -4.18 -36.56
CA GLY A 331 -16.51 -5.30 -37.10
C GLY A 331 -18.00 -5.18 -36.78
N LEU A 332 -18.35 -4.86 -35.54
CA LEU A 332 -19.73 -4.66 -35.09
C LEU A 332 -20.42 -3.49 -35.82
N VAL A 333 -19.75 -2.34 -35.91
CA VAL A 333 -20.28 -1.15 -36.60
C VAL A 333 -20.52 -1.45 -38.09
N LEU A 334 -19.56 -2.10 -38.74
CA LEU A 334 -19.70 -2.50 -40.15
C LEU A 334 -20.82 -3.52 -40.33
N GLY A 335 -20.91 -4.52 -39.45
CA GLY A 335 -21.98 -5.52 -39.47
C GLY A 335 -23.37 -4.90 -39.29
N LEU A 336 -23.51 -3.99 -38.31
CA LEU A 336 -24.77 -3.29 -38.06
C LEU A 336 -25.15 -2.38 -39.25
N ARG A 337 -24.18 -1.67 -39.83
CA ARG A 337 -24.40 -0.86 -41.04
C ARG A 337 -24.94 -1.71 -42.19
N GLU A 338 -24.33 -2.86 -42.46
CA GLU A 338 -24.80 -3.74 -43.53
C GLU A 338 -26.21 -4.27 -43.25
N LEU A 339 -26.50 -4.67 -42.01
CA LEU A 339 -27.84 -5.12 -41.60
C LEU A 339 -28.92 -4.04 -41.79
N VAL A 340 -28.61 -2.79 -41.44
CA VAL A 340 -29.55 -1.65 -41.55
C VAL A 340 -29.74 -1.22 -43.01
N VAL A 341 -28.67 -1.12 -43.80
CA VAL A 341 -28.72 -0.61 -45.18
C VAL A 341 -29.26 -1.65 -46.16
N HIS A 342 -28.84 -2.91 -46.03
CA HIS A 342 -29.16 -3.95 -47.02
C HIS A 342 -30.28 -4.89 -46.54
N ARG A 343 -30.85 -4.67 -45.33
CA ARG A 343 -31.87 -5.52 -44.70
C ARG A 343 -31.50 -7.02 -44.73
N GLY A 344 -30.21 -7.33 -44.63
CA GLY A 344 -29.66 -8.68 -44.75
C GLY A 344 -28.14 -8.68 -44.89
N PHE A 345 -27.52 -9.86 -44.83
CA PHE A 345 -26.08 -9.99 -45.03
C PHE A 345 -25.74 -10.07 -46.52
N PRO A 346 -24.93 -9.14 -47.08
CA PRO A 346 -24.47 -9.28 -48.46
C PRO A 346 -23.67 -10.58 -48.63
N PRO A 347 -23.67 -11.21 -49.82
CA PRO A 347 -22.92 -12.42 -50.06
C PRO A 347 -21.42 -12.15 -49.90
N LEU A 348 -20.88 -12.54 -48.74
CA LEU A 348 -19.46 -12.44 -48.43
C LEU A 348 -18.69 -13.33 -49.41
N GLY A 349 -17.75 -12.74 -50.16
CA GLY A 349 -16.80 -13.52 -50.96
C GLY A 349 -15.98 -14.48 -50.09
N LEU A 350 -15.53 -15.60 -50.66
CA LEU A 350 -14.82 -16.67 -49.95
C LEU A 350 -13.64 -16.15 -49.12
N GLY A 351 -12.88 -15.19 -49.65
CA GLY A 351 -11.75 -14.56 -48.96
C GLY A 351 -12.15 -13.71 -47.75
N MET A 352 -13.34 -13.09 -47.74
CA MET A 352 -13.84 -12.36 -46.57
C MET A 352 -14.33 -13.32 -45.49
N LYS A 353 -14.99 -14.43 -45.88
CA LYS A 353 -15.41 -15.48 -44.95
C LYS A 353 -14.23 -16.09 -44.19
N LEU A 354 -13.13 -16.42 -44.89
CA LEU A 354 -11.92 -16.93 -44.25
C LEU A 354 -11.31 -15.92 -43.27
N ARG A 355 -11.20 -14.63 -43.66
CA ARG A 355 -10.57 -13.61 -42.82
C ARG A 355 -11.39 -13.28 -41.57
N VAL A 356 -12.71 -13.17 -41.70
CA VAL A 356 -13.63 -13.02 -40.56
C VAL A 356 -13.55 -14.25 -39.65
N GLY A 357 -13.49 -15.45 -40.23
CA GLY A 357 -13.32 -16.69 -39.48
C GLY A 357 -12.04 -16.71 -38.64
N ILE A 358 -10.90 -16.33 -39.22
CA ILE A 358 -9.61 -16.25 -38.50
C ILE A 358 -9.67 -15.21 -37.37
N LEU A 359 -10.23 -14.02 -37.64
CA LEU A 359 -10.36 -12.97 -36.62
C LEU A 359 -11.26 -13.41 -35.47
N LEU A 360 -12.41 -14.02 -35.78
CA LEU A 360 -13.35 -14.53 -34.78
C LEU A 360 -12.72 -15.66 -33.98
N PHE A 361 -12.03 -16.59 -34.63
CA PHE A 361 -11.31 -17.67 -33.96
C PHE A 361 -10.24 -17.14 -33.00
N ALA A 362 -9.44 -16.16 -33.43
CA ALA A 362 -8.45 -15.51 -32.57
C ALA A 362 -9.10 -14.81 -31.37
N ALA A 363 -10.22 -14.10 -31.59
CA ALA A 363 -10.96 -13.44 -30.52
C ALA A 363 -11.54 -14.44 -29.51
N ILE A 364 -12.15 -15.53 -29.99
CA ILE A 364 -12.67 -16.61 -29.12
C ILE A 364 -11.52 -17.27 -28.35
N GLY A 365 -10.40 -17.55 -29.02
CA GLY A 365 -9.21 -18.12 -28.39
C GLY A 365 -8.67 -17.23 -27.27
N LEU A 366 -8.63 -15.91 -27.47
CA LEU A 366 -8.22 -14.94 -26.45
C LEU A 366 -9.18 -14.94 -25.24
N VAL A 367 -10.49 -14.99 -25.48
CA VAL A 367 -11.51 -15.05 -24.42
C VAL A 367 -11.38 -16.35 -23.62
N LEU A 368 -11.25 -17.49 -24.30
CA LEU A 368 -11.05 -18.79 -23.65
C LEU A 368 -9.75 -18.83 -22.86
N PHE A 369 -8.67 -18.27 -23.40
CA PHE A 369 -7.39 -18.14 -22.70
C PHE A 369 -7.54 -17.28 -21.45
N ALA A 370 -8.20 -16.12 -21.53
CA ALA A 370 -8.43 -15.25 -20.38
C ALA A 370 -9.26 -15.97 -19.28
N ILE A 371 -10.31 -16.69 -19.66
CA ILE A 371 -11.13 -17.49 -18.73
C ILE A 371 -10.30 -18.63 -18.12
N GLY A 372 -9.51 -19.34 -18.94
CA GLY A 372 -8.65 -20.44 -18.53
C GLY A 372 -7.57 -19.98 -17.56
N ALA A 373 -6.86 -18.91 -17.89
CA ALA A 373 -5.84 -18.29 -17.06
C ALA A 373 -6.43 -17.85 -15.70
N ARG A 374 -7.62 -17.22 -15.70
CA ARG A 374 -8.31 -16.83 -14.47
C ARG A 374 -8.66 -18.03 -13.58
N ARG A 375 -9.16 -19.12 -14.18
CA ARG A 375 -9.47 -20.36 -13.43
C ARG A 375 -8.22 -21.05 -12.89
N LEU A 376 -7.16 -21.15 -13.70
CA LEU A 376 -5.88 -21.72 -13.29
C LEU A 376 -5.25 -20.93 -12.15
N ALA A 377 -5.24 -19.60 -12.25
CA ALA A 377 -4.76 -18.74 -11.19
C ALA A 377 -5.55 -18.97 -9.90
N GLY A 378 -6.90 -18.93 -9.96
CA GLY A 378 -7.75 -19.19 -8.79
C GLY A 378 -7.51 -20.55 -8.14
N GLY A 379 -7.42 -21.61 -8.95
CA GLY A 379 -7.15 -22.97 -8.45
C GLY A 379 -5.74 -23.12 -7.85
N GLN A 380 -4.73 -22.47 -8.43
CA GLN A 380 -3.37 -22.46 -7.88
C GLN A 380 -3.30 -21.73 -6.54
N TYR A 381 -4.02 -20.61 -6.39
CA TYR A 381 -4.13 -19.90 -5.12
C TYR A 381 -4.80 -20.76 -4.04
N GLU A 382 -5.91 -21.42 -4.36
CA GLU A 382 -6.62 -22.25 -3.40
C GLU A 382 -5.79 -23.48 -2.99
N ALA A 383 -5.14 -24.14 -3.95
CA ALA A 383 -4.25 -25.27 -3.68
C ALA A 383 -3.06 -24.87 -2.78
N ARG A 384 -2.39 -23.76 -3.10
CA ARG A 384 -1.28 -23.25 -2.31
C ARG A 384 -1.72 -22.85 -0.89
N SER A 385 -2.90 -22.25 -0.76
CA SER A 385 -3.46 -21.91 0.55
C SER A 385 -3.74 -23.16 1.39
N ARG A 386 -4.28 -24.24 0.79
CA ARG A 386 -4.50 -25.50 1.49
C ARG A 386 -3.19 -26.15 1.93
N GLU A 387 -2.19 -26.18 1.06
CA GLU A 387 -0.86 -26.73 1.39
C GLU A 387 -0.20 -25.96 2.55
N LEU A 388 -0.27 -24.63 2.53
CA LEU A 388 0.19 -23.78 3.63
C LEU A 388 -0.56 -24.04 4.94
N LEU A 389 -1.87 -24.21 4.89
CA LEU A 389 -2.68 -24.52 6.07
C LEU A 389 -2.36 -25.91 6.63
N GLU A 390 -2.17 -26.91 5.78
CA GLU A 390 -1.77 -28.26 6.19
C GLU A 390 -0.36 -28.27 6.80
N GLU A 391 0.60 -27.57 6.21
CA GLU A 391 1.96 -27.43 6.73
C GLU A 391 1.96 -26.78 8.13
N ARG A 392 1.24 -25.67 8.28
CA ARG A 392 1.12 -24.95 9.55
C ARG A 392 0.41 -25.79 10.60
N THR A 393 -0.71 -26.42 10.26
CA THR A 393 -1.47 -27.30 11.18
C THR A 393 -0.60 -28.45 11.66
N ARG A 394 0.17 -29.08 10.76
CA ARG A 394 1.08 -30.16 11.12
C ARG A 394 2.22 -29.67 12.01
N SER A 395 2.74 -28.49 11.75
CA SER A 395 3.83 -27.88 12.55
C SER A 395 3.35 -27.54 13.97
N VAL A 396 2.17 -26.95 14.09
CA VAL A 396 1.52 -26.68 15.37
C VAL A 396 1.24 -27.98 16.13
N LEU A 397 0.70 -29.00 15.44
CA LEU A 397 0.41 -30.29 16.06
C LEU A 397 1.67 -30.94 16.64
N VAL A 398 2.79 -30.92 15.90
CA VAL A 398 4.06 -31.48 16.38
C VAL A 398 4.56 -30.73 17.61
N GLU A 399 4.51 -29.40 17.60
CA GLU A 399 4.97 -28.59 18.73
C GLU A 399 4.06 -28.77 19.96
N LEU A 400 2.73 -28.80 19.79
CA LEU A 400 1.79 -29.13 20.86
C LEU A 400 2.03 -30.54 21.43
N GLN A 401 2.24 -31.54 20.57
CA GLN A 401 2.55 -32.91 21.00
C GLN A 401 3.87 -32.97 21.77
N GLN A 402 4.90 -32.22 21.35
CA GLN A 402 6.18 -32.20 22.04
C GLN A 402 6.09 -31.54 23.43
N LYS A 403 5.24 -30.53 23.60
CA LYS A 403 5.12 -29.75 24.85
C LYS A 403 4.09 -30.32 25.82
N VAL A 404 3.01 -30.92 25.31
CA VAL A 404 1.85 -31.36 26.11
C VAL A 404 1.62 -32.88 26.02
N GLY A 405 2.19 -33.56 25.02
CA GLY A 405 1.93 -34.99 24.77
C GLY A 405 2.48 -35.96 25.83
N GLY A 406 3.29 -35.47 26.77
CA GLY A 406 3.73 -36.25 27.94
C GLY A 406 2.72 -36.27 29.10
N GLU A 407 1.70 -35.39 29.07
CA GLU A 407 0.72 -35.28 30.14
C GLU A 407 -0.41 -36.30 29.94
N PRO A 408 -0.64 -37.23 30.88
CA PRO A 408 -1.65 -38.28 30.74
C PRO A 408 -3.09 -37.73 30.78
N ARG A 409 -3.28 -36.52 31.32
CA ARG A 409 -4.58 -35.80 31.38
C ARG A 409 -4.31 -34.29 31.40
N LEU A 410 -5.10 -33.53 30.65
CA LEU A 410 -5.12 -32.08 30.74
C LEU A 410 -5.81 -31.66 32.04
N ALA A 411 -5.03 -31.43 33.09
CA ALA A 411 -5.54 -30.95 34.37
C ALA A 411 -5.82 -29.44 34.31
N ALA A 412 -6.74 -28.94 35.16
CA ALA A 412 -7.23 -27.55 35.09
C ALA A 412 -6.16 -26.51 35.43
N ASP A 413 -5.09 -26.91 36.12
CA ASP A 413 -3.90 -26.14 36.44
C ASP A 413 -2.98 -25.89 35.23
N LEU A 414 -3.08 -26.72 34.18
CA LEU A 414 -2.38 -26.53 32.90
C LEU A 414 -3.03 -25.48 32.00
N GLY A 415 -4.25 -25.00 32.31
CA GLY A 415 -4.98 -24.02 31.50
C GLY A 415 -4.15 -22.77 31.14
N PRO A 416 -3.55 -22.06 32.13
CA PRO A 416 -2.72 -20.88 31.86
C PRO A 416 -1.48 -21.18 31.01
N TYR A 417 -0.89 -22.38 31.17
CA TYR A 417 0.25 -22.81 30.37
C TYR A 417 -0.17 -23.13 28.93
N LEU A 418 -1.32 -23.78 28.76
CA LEU A 418 -1.89 -24.11 27.46
C LEU A 418 -2.28 -22.84 26.69
N ASP A 419 -2.91 -21.87 27.34
CA ASP A 419 -3.26 -20.57 26.75
C ASP A 419 -1.99 -19.83 26.30
N HIS A 420 -0.96 -19.76 27.16
CA HIS A 420 0.31 -19.17 26.79
C HIS A 420 0.96 -19.88 25.59
N LEU A 421 0.90 -21.22 25.55
CA LEU A 421 1.45 -22.02 24.46
C LEU A 421 0.67 -21.82 23.16
N LEU A 422 -0.66 -21.81 23.19
CA LEU A 422 -1.51 -21.57 22.02
C LEU A 422 -1.30 -20.17 21.45
N VAL A 423 -1.25 -19.14 22.31
CA VAL A 423 -0.91 -17.76 21.90
C VAL A 423 0.47 -17.71 21.25
N LYS A 424 1.47 -18.37 21.86
CA LYS A 424 2.82 -18.43 21.29
C LYS A 424 2.85 -19.11 19.92
N LEU A 425 2.15 -20.23 19.76
CA LEU A 425 2.09 -20.97 18.49
C LEU A 425 1.31 -20.20 17.43
N SER A 426 0.23 -19.53 17.82
CA SER A 426 -0.55 -18.67 16.94
C SER A 426 0.33 -17.55 16.36
N ASN A 427 1.17 -16.94 17.20
CA ASN A 427 2.11 -15.89 16.79
C ASN A 427 3.25 -16.42 15.91
N VAL A 428 3.81 -17.60 16.22
CA VAL A 428 4.93 -18.16 15.44
C VAL A 428 4.48 -18.65 14.07
N PHE A 429 3.30 -19.24 13.97
CA PHE A 429 2.78 -19.85 12.74
C PHE A 429 1.78 -18.96 11.98
N PHE A 430 1.47 -17.77 12.50
CA PHE A 430 0.51 -16.81 11.93
C PHE A 430 -0.83 -17.50 11.59
N THR A 431 -1.39 -18.22 12.55
CA THR A 431 -2.59 -19.06 12.40
C THR A 431 -3.41 -18.99 13.69
N ASP A 432 -4.74 -19.05 13.56
CA ASP A 432 -5.64 -19.18 14.70
C ASP A 432 -5.65 -20.62 15.21
N LEU A 433 -5.65 -20.78 16.54
CA LEU A 433 -5.41 -22.05 17.24
C LEU A 433 -6.31 -22.23 18.45
#